data_AF-A0A437U846-F1
#
_entry.id   AF-A0A437U846-F1
#
_cell.length_a   1.000
_cell.length_b   1.000
_cell.length_c   1.000
_cell.angle_alpha   90.00
_cell.angle_beta   90.00
_cell.angle_gamma   90.00
#
_symmetry.space_group_name_H-M   'P 1'
#
loop_
_entity.id
_entity.type
_entity.pdbx_description
1 polymer ?
#
loop_
_entity_poly.entity_id
_entity_poly.type
_entity_poly.pdbx_seq_one_letter_code
_entity_poly.pdbx_strand_id
1 'polypeptide(L)'
;MKKILQILVLGTTLLVNAQTPIYHFNFDNTLSDINNTVRFVPNPGVVSTANPTYLSGYNGSIGLQVNGTFNVQANLPNLPQGNNPRTVMIRVRSFPINGVENPLFHYGSIASLESFGLKHDEVNSGNITSFCGGSGNQRTITPDEMDVNQFYLLTVTYDGTNIKVYRNSKQLFSYSINLNTNGTLFKIGQFLQDVSTYNSVGFRIDDLKIFDTCLTINQISKEYVYHSDLNNGLVAFYDFENNLNSHNGLHNFQPNGTIGYAASIDGGKAVSFSETGLMYNTSLNTALSQQNYTICFWEYRPRPATTLYSTSYEIFGSQYFRERQGSLRISAAYDATNSLPEIQLRNTTFLGLWKHYAITFSKLGSSTNIAVYEDGIFKMSTNITQAANLYKFNDKFTIGSGTDAAGNFMNVKNANLSIDKFFIYNRVLKEYEINLIKDQHQNALNYTSLSSSEFNPKTLKITLYPNPVNQFLNIDVENEIKSIEIYNLQGQKIVQFKNRQIDMTDFKEGIYLLKIEDTNDKIITKHIIKR
;
A
#
# COMPACT_ATOMS: atom_id res chain seq x y z
N MET A 1 24.46 -45.64 21.17
CA MET A 1 23.70 -44.46 21.66
C MET A 1 24.17 -43.23 20.90
N LYS A 2 23.50 -42.86 19.80
CA LYS A 2 23.83 -41.66 19.01
C LYS A 2 22.94 -40.51 19.52
N LYS A 3 23.57 -39.47 20.07
CA LYS A 3 22.90 -38.25 20.54
C LYS A 3 22.36 -37.49 19.33
N ILE A 4 21.06 -37.26 19.28
CA ILE A 4 20.40 -36.38 18.32
C ILE A 4 20.56 -34.95 18.85
N LEU A 5 21.29 -34.12 18.10
CA LEU A 5 21.42 -32.70 18.37
C LEU A 5 20.13 -32.02 17.87
N GLN A 6 19.26 -31.64 18.79
CA GLN A 6 18.11 -30.78 18.48
C GLN A 6 18.62 -29.35 18.31
N ILE A 7 18.67 -28.89 17.05
CA ILE A 7 18.89 -27.48 16.74
C ILE A 7 17.55 -26.76 16.99
N LEU A 8 17.48 -26.05 18.10
CA LEU A 8 16.41 -25.11 18.40
C LEU A 8 16.58 -23.90 17.47
N VAL A 9 15.83 -23.88 16.36
CA VAL A 9 15.73 -22.69 15.51
C VAL A 9 14.84 -21.69 16.25
N LEU A 10 15.47 -20.81 17.01
CA LEU A 10 14.81 -19.65 17.59
C LEU A 10 14.43 -18.73 16.42
N GLY A 11 13.17 -18.77 16.01
CA GLY A 11 12.61 -17.83 15.04
C GLY A 11 12.67 -16.43 15.64
N THR A 12 13.72 -15.67 15.35
CA THR A 12 13.76 -14.25 15.66
C THR A 12 12.78 -13.57 14.72
N THR A 13 11.56 -13.32 15.19
CA THR A 13 10.71 -12.27 14.62
C THR A 13 11.49 -10.97 14.76
N LEU A 14 12.17 -10.57 13.68
CA LEU A 14 12.73 -9.23 13.56
C LEU A 14 11.55 -8.28 13.66
N LEU A 15 11.34 -7.71 14.84
CA LEU A 15 10.58 -6.48 14.98
C LEU A 15 11.32 -5.46 14.11
N VAL A 16 10.81 -5.23 12.91
CA VAL A 16 11.31 -4.18 12.02
C VAL A 16 10.94 -2.87 12.70
N ASN A 17 11.86 -2.35 13.50
CA ASN A 17 11.74 -1.02 14.09
C ASN A 17 11.44 -0.03 12.97
N ALA A 18 10.49 0.88 13.19
CA ALA A 18 10.29 2.02 12.31
C ALA A 18 11.63 2.77 12.23
N GLN A 19 12.21 2.86 11.03
CA GLN A 19 13.44 3.63 10.86
C GLN A 19 13.09 5.10 11.02
N THR A 20 13.90 5.83 11.78
CA THR A 20 13.71 7.27 11.99
C THR A 20 14.40 8.01 10.85
N PRO A 21 13.72 8.94 10.17
CA PRO A 21 14.38 9.75 9.16
C PRO A 21 15.46 10.64 9.80
N ILE A 22 16.60 10.76 9.13
CA ILE A 22 17.67 11.71 9.51
C ILE A 22 17.28 13.16 9.23
N TYR A 23 16.34 13.38 8.30
CA TYR A 23 15.69 14.67 8.07
C TYR A 23 14.22 14.46 7.71
N HIS A 24 13.35 15.28 8.29
CA HIS A 24 11.92 15.25 8.04
C HIS A 24 11.37 16.68 7.94
N PHE A 25 10.83 17.03 6.77
CA PHE A 25 10.19 18.31 6.48
C PHE A 25 8.72 18.06 6.17
N ASN A 26 7.81 18.56 7.01
CA ASN A 26 6.37 18.51 6.77
C ASN A 26 5.87 19.66 5.87
N PHE A 27 6.65 20.73 5.71
CA PHE A 27 6.28 21.91 4.92
C PHE A 27 5.00 22.64 5.38
N ASP A 28 4.52 22.37 6.60
CA ASP A 28 3.32 22.99 7.18
C ASP A 28 3.58 24.46 7.55
N ASN A 29 3.54 25.34 6.54
CA ASN A 29 3.91 26.76 6.61
C ASN A 29 5.37 27.04 7.05
N THR A 30 6.26 26.07 6.88
CA THR A 30 7.67 26.23 7.24
C THR A 30 8.60 25.55 6.23
N LEU A 31 9.81 26.09 6.11
CA LEU A 31 10.92 25.48 5.36
C LEU A 31 11.91 24.74 6.28
N SER A 32 11.71 24.80 7.60
CA SER A 32 12.52 24.08 8.59
C SER A 32 12.10 22.61 8.66
N ASP A 33 13.04 21.74 9.06
CA ASP A 33 12.70 20.38 9.46
C ASP A 33 11.91 20.38 10.78
N ILE A 34 11.28 19.25 11.12
CA ILE A 34 10.44 19.12 12.32
C ILE A 34 11.19 19.38 13.63
N ASN A 35 12.52 19.22 13.64
CA ASN A 35 13.36 19.46 14.81
C ASN A 35 13.95 20.88 14.84
N ASN A 36 13.68 21.71 13.82
CA ASN A 36 14.26 23.05 13.64
C ASN A 36 15.81 23.07 13.68
N THR A 37 16.44 22.01 13.18
CA THR A 37 17.90 21.87 13.09
C THR A 37 18.46 22.34 11.75
N VAL A 38 17.69 22.20 10.67
CA VAL A 38 18.05 22.60 9.31
C VAL A 38 16.85 23.25 8.63
N ARG A 39 17.10 24.10 7.63
CA ARG A 39 16.04 24.73 6.85
C ARG A 39 16.41 24.84 5.39
N PHE A 40 15.39 24.75 4.55
CA PHE A 40 15.48 25.17 3.17
C PHE A 40 15.59 26.70 3.06
N VAL A 41 16.35 27.13 2.07
CA VAL A 41 16.48 28.52 1.60
C VAL A 41 16.23 28.57 0.10
N PRO A 42 15.85 29.73 -0.47
CA PRO A 42 15.70 29.86 -1.91
C PRO A 42 16.98 29.46 -2.67
N ASN A 43 16.81 28.78 -3.80
CA ASN A 43 17.90 28.48 -4.72
C ASN A 43 18.48 29.73 -5.39
N PRO A 44 19.71 29.65 -5.95
CA PRO A 44 20.23 30.69 -6.83
C PRO A 44 19.29 30.97 -8.00
N GLY A 45 19.09 32.26 -8.29
CA GLY A 45 18.19 32.75 -9.33
C GLY A 45 16.77 33.06 -8.87
N VAL A 46 16.35 32.58 -7.69
CA VAL A 46 15.07 33.00 -7.11
C VAL A 46 15.19 34.46 -6.65
N VAL A 47 14.23 35.30 -7.06
CA VAL A 47 14.24 36.73 -6.69
C VAL A 47 14.14 36.89 -5.18
N SER A 48 14.90 37.81 -4.61
CA SER A 48 15.01 37.98 -3.14
C SER A 48 13.70 38.34 -2.45
N THR A 49 12.71 38.84 -3.19
CA THR A 49 11.38 39.19 -2.71
C THR A 49 10.36 38.05 -2.82
N ALA A 50 10.73 36.91 -3.42
CA ALA A 50 9.84 35.78 -3.56
C ALA A 50 9.62 35.09 -2.20
N ASN A 51 8.36 34.87 -1.87
CA ASN A 51 7.96 34.17 -0.65
C ASN A 51 7.47 32.76 -0.98
N PRO A 52 7.69 31.78 -0.08
CA PRO A 52 7.12 30.46 -0.24
C PRO A 52 5.60 30.54 -0.29
N THR A 53 5.01 29.81 -1.23
CA THR A 53 3.55 29.66 -1.32
C THR A 53 3.18 28.30 -0.74
N TYR A 54 2.28 28.32 0.24
CA TYR A 54 1.79 27.11 0.91
C TYR A 54 0.33 26.90 0.54
N LEU A 55 0.00 25.68 0.12
CA LEU A 55 -1.33 25.31 -0.35
C LEU A 55 -1.74 23.97 0.27
N SER A 56 -2.98 23.52 0.05
CA SER A 56 -3.46 22.25 0.58
C SER A 56 -2.48 21.10 0.27
N GLY A 57 -2.00 20.44 1.32
CA GLY A 57 -1.09 19.31 1.27
C GLY A 57 -1.85 17.98 1.26
N TYR A 58 -1.14 16.92 1.63
CA TYR A 58 -1.69 15.58 1.75
C TYR A 58 -2.51 15.41 3.03
N ASN A 59 -3.72 14.85 2.93
CA ASN A 59 -4.58 14.54 4.08
C ASN A 59 -4.90 15.75 4.99
N GLY A 60 -5.08 16.93 4.39
CA GLY A 60 -5.44 18.16 5.11
C GLY A 60 -4.28 18.91 5.75
N SER A 61 -3.03 18.47 5.56
CA SER A 61 -1.82 19.24 5.84
C SER A 61 -1.69 20.44 4.88
N ILE A 62 -0.57 21.14 4.99
CA ILE A 62 -0.20 22.24 4.10
C ILE A 62 1.14 21.89 3.43
N GLY A 63 1.15 21.86 2.10
CA GLY A 63 2.35 21.56 1.31
C GLY A 63 2.99 22.80 0.70
N LEU A 64 4.28 22.68 0.37
CA LEU A 64 5.04 23.71 -0.34
C LEU A 64 4.75 23.64 -1.85
N GLN A 65 4.30 24.76 -2.42
CA GLN A 65 4.21 24.93 -3.86
C GLN A 65 5.59 25.29 -4.42
N VAL A 66 6.11 24.42 -5.29
CA VAL A 66 7.35 24.66 -6.03
C VAL A 66 6.98 25.04 -7.45
N ASN A 67 7.57 26.12 -7.95
CA ASN A 67 7.32 26.57 -9.31
C ASN A 67 8.53 27.30 -9.92
N GLY A 68 8.36 27.79 -11.15
CA GLY A 68 9.41 28.52 -11.84
C GLY A 68 9.88 29.82 -11.16
N THR A 69 9.12 30.37 -10.21
CA THR A 69 9.51 31.57 -9.46
C THR A 69 9.97 31.28 -8.03
N PHE A 70 9.71 30.08 -7.51
CA PHE A 70 10.12 29.69 -6.16
C PHE A 70 10.52 28.21 -6.08
N ASN A 71 11.77 27.97 -5.73
CA ASN A 71 12.38 26.67 -5.50
C ASN A 71 13.51 26.79 -4.47
N VAL A 72 13.93 25.68 -3.85
CA VAL A 72 14.72 25.71 -2.62
C VAL A 72 15.88 24.73 -2.58
N GLN A 73 16.88 25.04 -1.75
CA GLN A 73 17.98 24.16 -1.37
C GLN A 73 18.25 24.18 0.13
N ALA A 74 18.86 23.11 0.63
CA ALA A 74 19.41 23.05 1.97
C ALA A 74 20.77 22.35 1.93
N ASN A 75 21.70 22.79 2.77
CA ASN A 75 22.91 22.02 3.04
C ASN A 75 22.62 21.04 4.18
N LEU A 76 22.63 19.75 3.87
CA LEU A 76 22.23 18.68 4.77
C LEU A 76 23.46 17.78 5.06
N PRO A 77 24.25 18.07 6.12
CA PRO A 77 25.57 17.48 6.32
C PRO A 77 25.56 15.95 6.49
N ASN A 78 24.50 15.40 7.09
CA ASN A 78 24.35 13.96 7.30
C ASN A 78 23.77 13.21 6.09
N LEU A 79 23.71 13.81 4.91
CA LEU A 79 23.25 13.09 3.72
C LEU A 79 24.15 11.89 3.42
N PRO A 80 23.59 10.71 3.12
CA PRO A 80 24.38 9.53 2.82
C PRO A 80 25.25 9.73 1.58
N GLN A 81 26.56 9.55 1.74
CA GLN A 81 27.58 9.69 0.71
C GLN A 81 27.98 8.34 0.10
N GLY A 82 28.80 8.41 -0.96
CA GLY A 82 29.41 7.29 -1.64
C GLY A 82 28.39 6.21 -1.99
N ASN A 83 28.75 4.98 -1.65
CA ASN A 83 27.96 3.78 -1.91
C ASN A 83 27.10 3.31 -0.72
N ASN A 84 26.94 4.12 0.34
CA ASN A 84 26.18 3.65 1.52
C ASN A 84 24.68 3.40 1.14
N PRO A 85 23.86 2.81 2.01
CA PRO A 85 22.41 2.78 1.78
C PRO A 85 21.75 4.16 1.94
N ARG A 86 20.56 4.38 1.36
CA ARG A 86 19.71 5.57 1.60
C ARG A 86 18.27 5.36 1.15
N THR A 87 17.39 6.21 1.66
CA THR A 87 16.03 6.39 1.11
C THR A 87 15.66 7.86 1.09
N VAL A 88 15.10 8.35 -0.01
CA VAL A 88 14.41 9.64 -0.08
C VAL A 88 12.95 9.37 -0.38
N MET A 89 12.06 9.87 0.49
CA MET A 89 10.63 9.71 0.40
C MET A 89 9.95 11.06 0.43
N ILE A 90 9.03 11.32 -0.49
CA ILE A 90 8.36 12.62 -0.61
C ILE A 90 6.91 12.43 -1.05
N ARG A 91 5.99 13.15 -0.41
CA ARG A 91 4.62 13.29 -0.93
C ARG A 91 4.65 14.35 -2.01
N VAL A 92 4.18 14.00 -3.20
CA VAL A 92 4.19 14.93 -4.33
C VAL A 92 2.87 14.88 -5.08
N ARG A 93 2.43 16.05 -5.53
CA ARG A 93 1.49 16.21 -6.63
C ARG A 93 2.22 16.94 -7.74
N SER A 94 2.69 16.19 -8.73
CA SER A 94 3.43 16.74 -9.87
C SER A 94 2.49 16.93 -11.05
N PHE A 95 2.62 18.06 -11.74
CA PHE A 95 1.85 18.40 -12.93
C PHE A 95 2.82 18.95 -13.98
N PRO A 96 3.67 18.07 -14.57
CA PRO A 96 4.58 18.47 -15.64
C PRO A 96 3.79 18.99 -16.84
N ILE A 97 4.45 19.81 -17.63
CA ILE A 97 3.94 20.34 -18.90
C ILE A 97 4.84 19.76 -19.99
N ASN A 98 4.27 19.37 -21.13
CA ASN A 98 5.01 18.78 -22.24
C ASN A 98 6.33 19.52 -22.57
N GLY A 99 7.46 18.80 -22.47
CA GLY A 99 8.80 19.33 -22.72
C GLY A 99 9.40 20.13 -21.56
N VAL A 100 8.82 20.05 -20.35
CA VAL A 100 9.31 20.74 -19.15
C VAL A 100 9.58 19.75 -18.03
N GLU A 101 10.83 19.77 -17.56
CA GLU A 101 11.28 18.91 -16.48
C GLU A 101 10.94 19.49 -15.11
N ASN A 102 10.38 18.64 -14.25
CA ASN A 102 10.13 18.88 -12.83
C ASN A 102 11.21 18.18 -11.99
N PRO A 103 12.33 18.85 -11.64
CA PRO A 103 13.34 18.31 -10.73
C PRO A 103 12.78 18.24 -9.30
N LEU A 104 12.25 17.07 -8.92
CA LEU A 104 11.59 16.88 -7.62
C LEU A 104 12.60 16.99 -6.49
N PHE A 105 13.73 16.29 -6.62
CA PHE A 105 14.88 16.51 -5.76
C PHE A 105 16.19 16.08 -6.44
N HIS A 106 17.31 16.65 -6.01
CA HIS A 106 18.64 16.27 -6.48
C HIS A 106 19.69 16.63 -5.43
N TYR A 107 20.56 15.68 -5.05
CA TYR A 107 21.71 15.97 -4.19
C TYR A 107 22.98 15.26 -4.65
N GLY A 108 24.12 15.78 -4.21
CA GLY A 108 25.46 15.29 -4.58
C GLY A 108 26.17 16.23 -5.55
N SER A 109 26.78 15.66 -6.59
CA SER A 109 27.60 16.34 -7.60
C SER A 109 27.12 15.98 -9.02
N ILE A 110 27.41 16.86 -9.99
CA ILE A 110 27.03 16.63 -11.40
C ILE A 110 27.89 15.58 -12.10
N ALA A 111 29.00 15.16 -11.48
CA ALA A 111 29.87 14.14 -12.04
C ALA A 111 29.14 12.78 -12.14
N SER A 112 29.62 11.93 -13.03
CA SER A 112 29.09 10.58 -13.24
C SER A 112 29.08 9.80 -11.93
N LEU A 113 27.95 9.17 -11.57
CA LEU A 113 27.73 8.39 -10.34
C LEU A 113 27.71 9.20 -9.04
N GLU A 114 27.93 10.52 -9.08
CA GLU A 114 28.11 11.34 -7.88
C GLU A 114 26.84 12.06 -7.40
N SER A 115 25.68 11.83 -8.01
CA SER A 115 24.42 12.37 -7.49
C SER A 115 23.33 11.32 -7.30
N PHE A 116 22.31 11.74 -6.58
CA PHE A 116 21.10 10.99 -6.32
C PHE A 116 19.91 11.94 -6.47
N GLY A 117 19.05 11.68 -7.45
CA GLY A 117 17.95 12.58 -7.77
C GLY A 117 16.81 11.92 -8.50
N LEU A 118 15.68 12.62 -8.53
CA LEU A 118 14.47 12.21 -9.21
C LEU A 118 13.83 13.40 -9.91
N LYS A 119 13.36 13.19 -11.14
CA LYS A 119 12.58 14.16 -11.89
C LYS A 119 11.35 13.53 -12.52
N HIS A 120 10.35 14.38 -12.72
CA HIS A 120 9.16 14.10 -13.52
C HIS A 120 9.18 14.93 -14.78
N ASP A 121 8.61 14.43 -15.87
CA ASP A 121 8.48 15.13 -17.14
C ASP A 121 7.26 14.59 -17.90
N GLU A 122 6.81 15.33 -18.90
CA GLU A 122 5.78 14.92 -19.85
C GLU A 122 6.39 14.97 -21.26
N VAL A 123 6.45 13.82 -21.92
CA VAL A 123 6.98 13.69 -23.28
C VAL A 123 5.92 13.07 -24.17
N ASN A 124 5.52 13.78 -25.24
CA ASN A 124 4.51 13.31 -26.20
C ASN A 124 3.19 12.92 -25.52
N SER A 125 2.72 13.70 -24.54
CA SER A 125 1.53 13.42 -23.70
C SER A 125 1.67 12.18 -22.78
N GLY A 126 2.87 11.63 -22.65
CA GLY A 126 3.19 10.54 -21.73
C GLY A 126 3.98 11.04 -20.54
N ASN A 127 3.44 10.84 -19.34
CA ASN A 127 4.14 11.14 -18.09
C ASN A 127 5.31 10.17 -17.87
N ILE A 128 6.47 10.70 -17.48
CA ILE A 128 7.69 9.94 -17.24
C ILE A 128 8.32 10.27 -15.88
N THR A 129 8.88 9.24 -15.25
CA THR A 129 9.66 9.35 -14.03
C THR A 129 11.10 8.97 -14.37
N SER A 130 12.04 9.83 -14.02
CA SER A 130 13.46 9.56 -14.23
C SER A 130 14.26 9.66 -12.93
N PHE A 131 15.07 8.63 -12.68
CA PHE A 131 16.14 8.69 -11.69
C PHE A 131 17.43 9.24 -12.33
N CYS A 132 18.17 10.04 -11.57
CA CYS A 132 19.45 10.62 -11.98
C CYS A 132 20.57 10.21 -11.01
N GLY A 133 21.58 9.50 -11.53
CA GLY A 133 22.82 9.13 -10.83
C GLY A 133 24.03 9.96 -11.25
N GLY A 134 23.85 11.21 -11.68
CA GLY A 134 24.90 12.04 -12.29
C GLY A 134 25.00 11.91 -13.81
N SER A 135 25.97 12.60 -14.42
CA SER A 135 26.13 12.65 -15.88
C SER A 135 26.17 11.24 -16.51
N GLY A 136 25.37 11.02 -17.54
CA GLY A 136 25.26 9.73 -18.26
C GLY A 136 24.48 8.62 -17.54
N ASN A 137 24.03 8.83 -16.30
CA ASN A 137 23.42 7.80 -15.46
C ASN A 137 21.93 8.07 -15.15
N GLN A 138 21.19 8.56 -16.15
CA GLN A 138 19.74 8.69 -16.06
C GLN A 138 19.05 7.37 -16.41
N ARG A 139 17.99 7.02 -15.68
CA ARG A 139 17.08 5.92 -16.02
C ARG A 139 15.66 6.46 -16.04
N THR A 140 14.95 6.20 -17.13
CA THR A 140 13.61 6.75 -17.38
C THR A 140 12.60 5.61 -17.52
N ILE A 141 11.43 5.79 -16.92
CA ILE A 141 10.27 4.92 -17.11
C ILE A 141 9.27 5.66 -17.99
N THR A 142 8.74 4.98 -19.01
CA THR A 142 7.78 5.57 -19.94
C THR A 142 6.79 4.54 -20.46
N PRO A 143 5.48 4.81 -20.38
CA PRO A 143 4.82 5.80 -19.51
C PRO A 143 4.84 5.33 -18.04
N ASP A 144 4.86 6.25 -17.07
CA ASP A 144 4.81 5.89 -15.65
C ASP A 144 3.39 5.90 -15.03
N GLU A 145 2.36 6.36 -15.76
CA GLU A 145 0.97 6.51 -15.28
C GLU A 145 0.79 7.48 -14.09
N MET A 146 1.55 8.58 -14.07
CA MET A 146 1.47 9.62 -13.03
C MET A 146 0.07 10.22 -12.89
N ASP A 147 -0.42 10.33 -11.65
CA ASP A 147 -1.66 11.06 -11.35
C ASP A 147 -1.35 12.53 -11.04
N VAL A 148 -1.65 13.41 -11.99
CA VAL A 148 -1.37 14.86 -11.85
C VAL A 148 -2.35 15.60 -10.93
N ASN A 149 -3.44 14.95 -10.54
CA ASN A 149 -4.53 15.57 -9.79
C ASN A 149 -4.49 15.26 -8.29
N GLN A 150 -3.73 14.25 -7.87
CA GLN A 150 -3.67 13.78 -6.49
C GLN A 150 -2.24 13.75 -5.95
N PHE A 151 -2.12 13.84 -4.62
CA PHE A 151 -0.86 13.53 -3.95
C PHE A 151 -0.60 12.03 -3.97
N TYR A 152 0.63 11.64 -4.24
CA TYR A 152 1.14 10.29 -4.13
C TYR A 152 2.48 10.29 -3.39
N LEU A 153 2.84 9.13 -2.84
CA LEU A 153 4.13 8.92 -2.20
C LEU A 153 5.13 8.46 -3.25
N LEU A 154 6.19 9.23 -3.49
CA LEU A 154 7.37 8.75 -4.22
C LEU A 154 8.46 8.35 -3.24
N THR A 155 9.11 7.23 -3.53
CA THR A 155 10.24 6.75 -2.71
C THR A 155 11.35 6.24 -3.60
N VAL A 156 12.57 6.75 -3.42
CA VAL A 156 13.78 6.24 -4.07
C VAL A 156 14.65 5.61 -3.00
N THR A 157 14.90 4.31 -3.10
CA THR A 157 15.78 3.56 -2.19
C THR A 157 17.06 3.18 -2.89
N TYR A 158 18.15 3.09 -2.13
CA TYR A 158 19.40 2.50 -2.56
C TYR A 158 19.96 1.59 -1.47
N ASP A 159 20.23 0.33 -1.81
CA ASP A 159 20.75 -0.68 -0.86
C ASP A 159 22.28 -0.80 -0.88
N GLY A 160 22.99 0.07 -1.61
CA GLY A 160 24.42 -0.04 -1.88
C GLY A 160 24.75 -0.80 -3.17
N THR A 161 23.76 -1.33 -3.88
CA THR A 161 23.95 -2.02 -5.16
C THR A 161 22.83 -1.73 -6.15
N ASN A 162 21.60 -1.56 -5.69
CA ASN A 162 20.40 -1.40 -6.50
C ASN A 162 19.64 -0.16 -6.06
N ILE A 163 19.26 0.64 -7.06
CA ILE A 163 18.26 1.68 -6.91
C ILE A 163 16.90 1.12 -7.23
N LYS A 164 15.92 1.46 -6.42
CA LYS A 164 14.51 1.17 -6.68
C LYS A 164 13.70 2.44 -6.51
N VAL A 165 12.74 2.64 -7.41
CA VAL A 165 11.78 3.75 -7.32
C VAL A 165 10.40 3.16 -7.13
N TYR A 166 9.69 3.69 -6.15
CA TYR A 166 8.34 3.31 -5.79
C TYR A 166 7.40 4.51 -5.93
N ARG A 167 6.17 4.26 -6.37
CA ARG A 167 5.04 5.18 -6.22
C ARG A 167 3.93 4.47 -5.48
N ASN A 168 3.44 5.02 -4.37
CA ASN A 168 2.28 4.44 -3.65
C ASN A 168 2.47 2.95 -3.32
N SER A 169 3.69 2.56 -2.95
CA SER A 169 4.14 1.16 -2.74
C SER A 169 4.27 0.28 -3.98
N LYS A 170 3.90 0.74 -5.18
CA LYS A 170 4.23 0.05 -6.44
C LYS A 170 5.68 0.31 -6.81
N GLN A 171 6.50 -0.75 -6.93
CA GLN A 171 7.83 -0.61 -7.50
C GLN A 171 7.72 -0.31 -9.00
N LEU A 172 8.19 0.86 -9.42
CA LEU A 172 8.19 1.26 -10.81
C LEU A 172 9.36 0.64 -11.57
N PHE A 173 10.54 0.55 -10.94
CA PHE A 173 11.71 -0.17 -11.50
C PHE A 173 12.76 -0.48 -10.43
N SER A 174 13.71 -1.34 -10.80
CA SER A 174 14.93 -1.66 -10.05
C SER A 174 16.11 -1.70 -11.02
N TYR A 175 17.23 -1.07 -10.66
CA TYR A 175 18.43 -1.00 -11.49
C TYR A 175 19.69 -1.10 -10.65
N SER A 176 20.62 -1.98 -11.04
CA SER A 176 21.90 -2.13 -10.36
C SER A 176 22.87 -1.02 -10.80
N ILE A 177 23.44 -0.31 -9.83
CA ILE A 177 24.36 0.80 -10.02
C ILE A 177 25.24 0.95 -8.78
N ASN A 178 26.52 1.26 -8.98
CA ASN A 178 27.47 1.55 -7.90
C ASN A 178 27.62 3.06 -7.79
N LEU A 179 26.97 3.67 -6.80
CA LEU A 179 27.01 5.12 -6.62
C LEU A 179 28.30 5.54 -5.93
N ASN A 180 28.78 6.73 -6.28
CA ASN A 180 29.83 7.44 -5.56
C ASN A 180 29.32 8.83 -5.14
N THR A 181 28.10 8.89 -4.60
CA THR A 181 27.41 10.16 -4.32
C THR A 181 28.29 11.10 -3.49
N ASN A 182 28.49 12.32 -3.95
CA ASN A 182 29.43 13.25 -3.33
C ASN A 182 28.81 14.65 -3.22
N GLY A 183 28.57 15.10 -2.00
CA GLY A 183 28.01 16.42 -1.71
C GLY A 183 26.76 16.35 -0.83
N THR A 184 26.53 17.45 -0.12
CA THR A 184 25.47 17.60 0.89
C THR A 184 24.42 18.65 0.51
N LEU A 185 24.56 19.28 -0.66
CA LEU A 185 23.57 20.23 -1.16
C LEU A 185 22.37 19.46 -1.72
N PHE A 186 21.21 19.62 -1.09
CA PHE A 186 19.95 19.05 -1.53
C PHE A 186 19.10 20.14 -2.18
N LYS A 187 18.80 20.00 -3.47
CA LYS A 187 17.94 20.91 -4.21
C LYS A 187 16.56 20.31 -4.47
N ILE A 188 15.55 21.16 -4.45
CA ILE A 188 14.17 20.89 -4.86
C ILE A 188 13.80 21.97 -5.88
N GLY A 189 13.26 21.57 -7.03
CA GLY A 189 12.81 22.49 -8.08
C GLY A 189 13.93 23.08 -8.94
N GLN A 190 15.16 22.56 -8.83
CA GLN A 190 16.31 22.91 -9.66
C GLN A 190 17.33 21.75 -9.67
N PHE A 191 18.03 21.49 -10.78
CA PHE A 191 19.13 20.50 -10.77
C PHE A 191 20.42 21.11 -10.21
N LEU A 192 21.38 20.25 -9.89
CA LEU A 192 22.66 20.67 -9.30
C LEU A 192 23.46 21.61 -10.20
N GLN A 193 23.42 21.43 -11.52
CA GLN A 193 24.17 22.26 -12.48
C GLN A 193 23.60 23.68 -12.66
N ASP A 194 22.33 23.91 -12.31
CA ASP A 194 21.68 25.16 -12.65
C ASP A 194 21.90 26.23 -11.59
N VAL A 195 22.05 27.45 -12.08
CA VAL A 195 22.28 28.67 -11.27
C VAL A 195 21.18 29.72 -11.46
N SER A 196 20.17 29.41 -12.28
CA SER A 196 18.98 30.22 -12.54
C SER A 196 17.72 29.38 -12.38
N THR A 197 16.58 30.01 -12.13
CA THR A 197 15.29 29.31 -12.06
C THR A 197 14.87 28.79 -13.43
N TYR A 198 14.23 27.61 -13.46
CA TYR A 198 13.62 27.06 -14.66
C TYR A 198 12.26 27.71 -14.92
N ASN A 199 11.97 28.03 -16.19
CA ASN A 199 10.63 28.40 -16.58
C ASN A 199 9.74 27.14 -16.55
N SER A 200 8.67 27.19 -15.75
CA SER A 200 7.56 26.22 -15.75
C SER A 200 7.73 24.90 -14.96
N VAL A 201 8.54 24.89 -13.89
CA VAL A 201 8.41 23.84 -12.86
C VAL A 201 7.03 23.95 -12.22
N GLY A 202 6.35 22.83 -12.02
CA GLY A 202 4.99 22.80 -11.47
C GLY A 202 4.75 21.53 -10.66
N PHE A 203 5.04 21.60 -9.36
CA PHE A 203 4.67 20.53 -8.45
C PHE A 203 4.45 21.05 -7.04
N ARG A 204 3.69 20.30 -6.26
CA ARG A 204 3.52 20.53 -4.83
C ARG A 204 4.11 19.38 -4.06
N ILE A 205 4.83 19.68 -2.99
CA ILE A 205 5.43 18.68 -2.12
C ILE A 205 4.96 18.84 -0.69
N ASP A 206 5.07 17.73 0.02
CA ASP A 206 4.73 17.58 1.43
C ASP A 206 5.55 16.40 1.99
N ASP A 207 5.70 16.35 3.31
CA ASP A 207 6.23 15.20 4.06
C ASP A 207 7.51 14.57 3.47
N LEU A 208 8.54 15.39 3.20
CA LEU A 208 9.85 14.91 2.75
C LEU A 208 10.58 14.24 3.92
N LYS A 209 10.90 12.97 3.77
CA LYS A 209 11.69 12.17 4.72
C LYS A 209 12.93 11.60 4.03
N ILE A 210 14.08 11.75 4.67
CA ILE A 210 15.36 11.23 4.20
C ILE A 210 15.91 10.27 5.25
N PHE A 211 16.37 9.10 4.81
CA PHE A 211 16.91 8.05 5.66
C PHE A 211 18.32 7.68 5.19
N ASP A 212 19.19 7.35 6.15
CA ASP A 212 20.54 6.81 5.93
C ASP A 212 20.57 5.29 5.71
N THR A 213 19.40 4.73 5.44
CA THR A 213 19.12 3.31 5.36
C THR A 213 18.21 3.02 4.16
N CYS A 214 18.32 1.82 3.61
CA CYS A 214 17.44 1.37 2.53
C CYS A 214 16.14 0.82 3.14
N LEU A 215 15.03 1.53 2.96
CA LEU A 215 13.73 1.05 3.41
C LEU A 215 13.27 -0.15 2.57
N THR A 216 12.65 -1.11 3.25
CA THR A 216 11.94 -2.23 2.62
C THR A 216 10.58 -1.79 2.11
N ILE A 217 10.00 -2.55 1.18
CA ILE A 217 8.64 -2.27 0.68
C ILE A 217 7.60 -2.25 1.81
N ASN A 218 7.74 -3.10 2.82
CA ASN A 218 6.86 -3.13 3.99
C ASN A 218 6.98 -1.88 4.88
N GLN A 219 8.17 -1.26 4.92
CA GLN A 219 8.34 0.02 5.62
C GLN A 219 7.76 1.17 4.80
N ILE A 220 7.98 1.18 3.48
CA ILE A 220 7.41 2.18 2.57
C ILE A 220 5.88 2.12 2.58
N SER A 221 5.30 0.91 2.59
CA SER A 221 3.84 0.76 2.60
C SER A 221 3.20 1.37 3.84
N LYS A 222 3.83 1.26 5.02
CA LYS A 222 3.30 1.86 6.27
C LYS A 222 3.12 3.37 6.17
N GLU A 223 3.99 4.02 5.41
CA GLU A 223 3.90 5.46 5.15
C GLU A 223 2.81 5.79 4.13
N TYR A 224 2.36 4.80 3.36
CA TYR A 224 1.29 4.90 2.39
C TYR A 224 -0.05 4.41 2.98
N VAL A 225 -0.64 5.18 3.89
CA VAL A 225 -2.03 4.95 4.31
C VAL A 225 -2.96 5.59 3.27
N TYR A 226 -3.28 4.86 2.22
CA TYR A 226 -4.27 5.32 1.25
C TYR A 226 -5.68 5.25 1.84
N HIS A 227 -6.54 6.20 1.46
CA HIS A 227 -7.97 6.24 1.74
C HIS A 227 -8.77 5.12 1.05
N SER A 228 -8.15 3.99 0.66
CA SER A 228 -8.87 2.83 0.16
C SER A 228 -9.47 2.17 1.36
N ASP A 229 -10.78 2.32 1.50
CA ASP A 229 -11.56 1.40 2.29
C ASP A 229 -11.42 0.00 1.67
N LEU A 230 -10.47 -0.79 2.18
CA LEU A 230 -10.26 -2.17 1.75
C LEU A 230 -11.36 -3.09 2.26
N ASN A 231 -12.31 -2.60 3.07
CA ASN A 231 -13.56 -3.30 3.34
C ASN A 231 -14.61 -3.04 2.25
N ASN A 232 -14.48 -1.94 1.48
CA ASN A 232 -15.38 -1.66 0.37
C ASN A 232 -15.29 -2.78 -0.67
N GLY A 233 -16.40 -3.50 -0.83
CA GLY A 233 -16.52 -4.62 -1.75
C GLY A 233 -15.84 -5.91 -1.29
N LEU A 234 -15.31 -5.98 -0.06
CA LEU A 234 -14.81 -7.24 0.50
C LEU A 234 -15.99 -8.18 0.78
N VAL A 235 -16.02 -9.32 0.10
CA VAL A 235 -17.05 -10.35 0.26
C VAL A 235 -16.65 -11.34 1.34
N ALA A 236 -15.43 -11.86 1.23
CA ALA A 236 -14.89 -12.85 2.15
C ALA A 236 -13.38 -12.69 2.27
N PHE A 237 -12.87 -12.99 3.46
CA PHE A 237 -11.45 -13.03 3.78
C PHE A 237 -11.24 -14.23 4.69
N TYR A 238 -10.20 -15.01 4.44
CA TYR A 238 -9.85 -16.20 5.21
C TYR A 238 -8.40 -16.08 5.66
N ASP A 239 -8.17 -16.10 6.97
CA ASP A 239 -6.83 -16.04 7.56
C ASP A 239 -6.15 -17.41 7.67
N PHE A 240 -6.93 -18.49 7.56
CA PHE A 240 -6.57 -19.90 7.71
C PHE A 240 -5.82 -20.26 9.00
N GLU A 241 -6.04 -19.49 10.07
CA GLU A 241 -5.44 -19.72 11.39
C GLU A 241 -6.12 -20.90 12.10
N ASN A 242 -5.85 -22.13 11.62
CA ASN A 242 -6.48 -23.40 12.02
C ASN A 242 -8.00 -23.44 11.87
N ASN A 243 -8.55 -22.62 10.98
CA ASN A 243 -9.99 -22.56 10.73
C ASN A 243 -10.26 -22.36 9.23
N LEU A 244 -11.53 -22.52 8.81
CA LEU A 244 -12.00 -22.32 7.45
C LEU A 244 -13.07 -21.21 7.36
N ASN A 245 -13.14 -20.36 8.39
CA ASN A 245 -14.19 -19.36 8.53
C ASN A 245 -13.84 -18.12 7.71
N SER A 246 -14.84 -17.50 7.09
CA SER A 246 -14.67 -16.16 6.57
C SER A 246 -14.67 -15.16 7.72
N HIS A 247 -14.04 -14.00 7.51
CA HIS A 247 -13.94 -12.91 8.49
C HIS A 247 -15.26 -12.48 9.14
N ASN A 248 -16.38 -12.70 8.46
CA ASN A 248 -17.74 -12.36 8.90
C ASN A 248 -18.63 -13.60 9.16
N GLY A 249 -18.12 -14.81 9.01
CA GLY A 249 -18.87 -16.06 9.17
C GLY A 249 -19.89 -16.38 8.07
N LEU A 250 -20.13 -15.48 7.12
CA LEU A 250 -21.20 -15.62 6.11
C LEU A 250 -20.86 -16.61 4.99
N HIS A 251 -19.57 -16.82 4.74
CA HIS A 251 -19.08 -17.57 3.58
C HIS A 251 -18.04 -18.62 4.00
N ASN A 252 -18.24 -19.27 5.15
CA ASN A 252 -17.31 -20.30 5.64
C ASN A 252 -17.11 -21.42 4.61
N PHE A 253 -15.87 -21.84 4.44
CA PHE A 253 -15.55 -23.01 3.62
C PHE A 253 -15.89 -24.30 4.37
N GLN A 254 -16.35 -25.30 3.63
CA GLN A 254 -16.57 -26.66 4.13
C GLN A 254 -15.46 -27.57 3.61
N PRO A 255 -14.86 -28.42 4.46
CA PRO A 255 -13.87 -29.39 4.01
C PRO A 255 -14.53 -30.55 3.26
N ASN A 256 -13.81 -31.10 2.28
CA ASN A 256 -14.09 -32.39 1.69
C ASN A 256 -12.78 -33.19 1.65
N GLY A 257 -12.71 -34.26 2.45
CA GLY A 257 -11.46 -34.95 2.73
C GLY A 257 -10.68 -34.30 3.89
N THR A 258 -9.40 -34.68 4.03
CA THR A 258 -8.54 -34.20 5.12
C THR A 258 -7.86 -32.90 4.72
N ILE A 259 -8.02 -31.86 5.55
CA ILE A 259 -7.35 -30.57 5.41
C ILE A 259 -6.24 -30.46 6.45
N GLY A 260 -5.03 -30.09 6.02
CA GLY A 260 -3.89 -29.83 6.89
C GLY A 260 -3.66 -28.34 7.12
N TYR A 261 -2.76 -28.03 8.04
CA TYR A 261 -2.25 -26.68 8.26
C TYR A 261 -0.72 -26.68 8.29
N ALA A 262 -0.11 -25.70 7.63
CA ALA A 262 1.33 -25.53 7.50
C ALA A 262 1.76 -24.14 8.02
N ALA A 263 3.07 -23.87 8.06
CA ALA A 263 3.58 -22.55 8.41
C ALA A 263 3.21 -21.52 7.33
N SER A 264 2.67 -20.38 7.74
CA SER A 264 2.34 -19.23 6.89
C SER A 264 3.58 -18.38 6.53
N ILE A 265 3.40 -17.48 5.57
CA ILE A 265 4.31 -16.37 5.23
C ILE A 265 4.64 -15.43 6.40
N ASP A 266 3.74 -15.25 7.36
CA ASP A 266 3.92 -14.32 8.49
C ASP A 266 4.23 -15.02 9.83
N GLY A 267 4.46 -16.33 9.79
CA GLY A 267 4.71 -17.17 10.97
C GLY A 267 3.45 -17.78 11.60
N GLY A 268 2.26 -17.42 11.11
CA GLY A 268 0.98 -18.04 11.48
C GLY A 268 0.75 -19.40 10.83
N LYS A 269 -0.53 -19.73 10.58
CA LYS A 269 -0.95 -20.97 9.90
C LYS A 269 -1.58 -20.69 8.55
N ALA A 270 -1.17 -21.49 7.57
CA ALA A 270 -1.77 -21.56 6.25
C ALA A 270 -2.55 -22.87 6.11
N VAL A 271 -3.62 -22.87 5.32
CA VAL A 271 -4.27 -24.13 4.95
C VAL A 271 -3.38 -24.90 3.97
N SER A 272 -3.30 -26.22 4.12
CA SER A 272 -2.43 -27.09 3.33
C SER A 272 -3.18 -28.26 2.73
N PHE A 273 -2.94 -28.51 1.45
CA PHE A 273 -3.58 -29.56 0.66
C PHE A 273 -2.54 -30.59 0.22
N SER A 274 -2.83 -31.87 0.45
CA SER A 274 -1.97 -33.01 0.12
C SER A 274 -2.57 -33.89 -0.98
N GLU A 275 -3.23 -33.29 -1.97
CA GLU A 275 -3.88 -33.97 -3.10
C GLU A 275 -5.08 -34.88 -2.74
N THR A 276 -5.45 -34.98 -1.46
CA THR A 276 -6.54 -35.85 -0.95
C THR A 276 -7.67 -35.10 -0.26
N GLY A 277 -7.54 -33.77 -0.13
CA GLY A 277 -8.53 -32.91 0.48
C GLY A 277 -8.67 -31.62 -0.32
N LEU A 278 -9.85 -31.03 -0.25
CA LEU A 278 -10.20 -29.74 -0.81
C LEU A 278 -11.19 -29.04 0.13
N MET A 279 -11.43 -27.76 -0.12
CA MET A 279 -12.52 -27.06 0.55
C MET A 279 -13.41 -26.35 -0.46
N TYR A 280 -14.69 -26.18 -0.10
CA TYR A 280 -15.67 -25.59 -1.00
C TYR A 280 -16.72 -24.74 -0.28
N ASN A 281 -17.28 -23.78 -1.01
CA ASN A 281 -18.37 -22.92 -0.55
C ASN A 281 -19.38 -22.73 -1.69
N THR A 282 -20.68 -22.71 -1.38
CA THR A 282 -21.75 -22.49 -2.36
C THR A 282 -22.39 -21.10 -2.25
N SER A 283 -22.33 -20.47 -1.08
CA SER A 283 -22.89 -19.13 -0.82
C SER A 283 -22.22 -17.99 -1.62
N LEU A 284 -20.93 -18.14 -1.97
CA LEU A 284 -20.17 -17.18 -2.76
C LEU A 284 -20.71 -17.03 -4.19
N ASN A 285 -21.47 -18.01 -4.70
CA ASN A 285 -22.14 -17.93 -5.98
C ASN A 285 -23.03 -16.68 -6.08
N THR A 286 -23.85 -16.45 -5.06
CA THR A 286 -24.76 -15.30 -5.03
C THR A 286 -23.99 -13.99 -4.82
N ALA A 287 -22.95 -14.01 -3.98
CA ALA A 287 -22.16 -12.81 -3.64
C ALA A 287 -21.35 -12.27 -4.83
N LEU A 288 -20.94 -13.14 -5.76
CA LEU A 288 -20.21 -12.78 -6.99
C LEU A 288 -21.15 -12.74 -8.22
N SER A 289 -22.40 -12.32 -8.04
CA SER A 289 -23.42 -12.27 -9.11
C SER A 289 -23.30 -11.07 -10.06
N GLN A 290 -22.64 -9.98 -9.62
CA GLN A 290 -22.41 -8.78 -10.45
C GLN A 290 -21.17 -8.88 -11.37
N GLN A 291 -20.31 -9.85 -11.08
CA GLN A 291 -19.24 -10.34 -11.96
C GLN A 291 -18.17 -9.33 -12.37
N ASN A 292 -17.97 -8.29 -11.57
CA ASN A 292 -16.65 -7.70 -11.39
C ASN A 292 -16.10 -8.25 -10.09
N TYR A 293 -14.88 -8.77 -10.08
CA TYR A 293 -14.31 -9.30 -8.85
C TYR A 293 -12.78 -9.30 -8.87
N THR A 294 -12.21 -9.39 -7.68
CA THR A 294 -10.78 -9.61 -7.47
C THR A 294 -10.59 -10.71 -6.45
N ILE A 295 -9.71 -11.66 -6.73
CA ILE A 295 -9.30 -12.70 -5.78
C ILE A 295 -7.81 -12.49 -5.50
N CYS A 296 -7.43 -12.19 -4.26
CA CYS A 296 -6.04 -12.03 -3.82
C CYS A 296 -5.69 -13.13 -2.81
N PHE A 297 -4.50 -13.72 -2.90
CA PHE A 297 -4.09 -14.76 -1.96
C PHE A 297 -2.59 -15.00 -2.00
N TRP A 298 -2.08 -15.63 -0.95
CA TRP A 298 -0.74 -16.17 -0.90
C TRP A 298 -0.79 -17.66 -1.20
N GLU A 299 0.16 -18.11 -2.01
CA GLU A 299 0.32 -19.52 -2.33
C GLU A 299 1.78 -19.94 -2.14
N TYR A 300 1.95 -21.14 -1.59
CA TYR A 300 3.22 -21.84 -1.52
C TYR A 300 3.06 -23.22 -2.15
N ARG A 301 3.94 -23.55 -3.11
CA ARG A 301 4.01 -24.88 -3.71
C ARG A 301 5.30 -25.59 -3.32
N PRO A 302 5.27 -26.68 -2.53
CA PRO A 302 6.49 -27.35 -2.08
C PRO A 302 7.21 -28.09 -3.20
N ARG A 303 6.49 -28.52 -4.24
CA ARG A 303 7.00 -29.37 -5.32
C ARG A 303 6.19 -29.16 -6.60
N PRO A 304 6.70 -29.60 -7.77
CA PRO A 304 5.95 -29.59 -9.02
C PRO A 304 4.60 -30.31 -8.89
N ALA A 305 3.65 -29.93 -9.74
CA ALA A 305 2.36 -30.61 -9.80
C ALA A 305 2.51 -32.08 -10.20
N THR A 306 1.77 -32.93 -9.49
CA THR A 306 1.66 -34.38 -9.75
C THR A 306 0.39 -34.72 -10.52
N THR A 307 -0.61 -33.85 -10.49
CA THR A 307 -1.89 -33.98 -11.20
C THR A 307 -1.89 -33.14 -12.49
N LEU A 308 -2.73 -33.51 -13.46
CA LEU A 308 -2.80 -32.84 -14.76
C LEU A 308 -3.23 -31.37 -14.66
N TYR A 309 -4.06 -31.05 -13.67
CA TYR A 309 -4.65 -29.74 -13.47
C TYR A 309 -4.53 -29.30 -12.01
N SER A 310 -3.33 -29.24 -11.45
CA SER A 310 -3.12 -28.92 -10.04
C SER A 310 -3.67 -27.54 -9.65
N THR A 311 -4.91 -27.50 -9.18
CA THR A 311 -5.76 -26.30 -9.13
C THR A 311 -5.71 -25.66 -7.75
N SER A 312 -5.25 -24.42 -7.70
CA SER A 312 -5.22 -23.63 -6.46
C SER A 312 -6.63 -23.27 -6.03
N TYR A 313 -7.40 -22.69 -6.95
CA TYR A 313 -8.83 -22.48 -6.76
C TYR A 313 -9.55 -22.53 -8.11
N GLU A 314 -10.83 -22.87 -8.05
CA GLU A 314 -11.74 -22.85 -9.18
C GLU A 314 -13.10 -22.35 -8.71
N ILE A 315 -13.71 -21.43 -9.44
CA ILE A 315 -15.02 -20.88 -9.09
C ILE A 315 -16.04 -21.30 -10.14
N PHE A 316 -17.13 -21.90 -9.66
CA PHE A 316 -18.33 -22.21 -10.44
C PHE A 316 -18.05 -23.15 -11.63
N GLY A 317 -17.04 -24.00 -11.51
CA GLY A 317 -16.52 -24.85 -12.60
C GLY A 317 -15.95 -24.06 -13.79
N SER A 318 -15.68 -22.77 -13.63
CA SER A 318 -15.46 -21.82 -14.72
C SER A 318 -14.11 -21.13 -14.64
N GLN A 319 -13.95 -20.12 -13.79
CA GLN A 319 -12.66 -19.43 -13.66
C GLN A 319 -11.74 -20.24 -12.75
N TYR A 320 -10.51 -20.41 -13.21
CA TYR A 320 -9.51 -21.20 -12.50
C TYR A 320 -8.19 -20.48 -12.41
N PHE A 321 -7.45 -20.83 -11.36
CA PHE A 321 -6.01 -20.62 -11.25
C PHE A 321 -5.39 -21.98 -10.95
N ARG A 322 -4.59 -22.49 -11.88
CA ARG A 322 -4.04 -23.84 -11.76
C ARG A 322 -2.66 -23.92 -12.36
N GLU A 323 -1.90 -24.91 -11.93
CA GLU A 323 -0.69 -25.33 -12.64
C GLU A 323 -1.10 -26.38 -13.70
N ARG A 324 -0.55 -26.23 -14.91
CA ARG A 324 -0.59 -27.24 -15.97
C ARG A 324 0.68 -27.15 -16.83
N GLN A 325 1.43 -28.25 -16.90
CA GLN A 325 2.61 -28.42 -17.77
C GLN A 325 3.74 -27.43 -17.48
N GLY A 326 4.11 -27.28 -16.21
CA GLY A 326 5.17 -26.39 -15.74
C GLY A 326 4.81 -24.90 -15.75
N SER A 327 3.54 -24.53 -15.91
CA SER A 327 3.10 -23.14 -16.03
C SER A 327 1.80 -22.89 -15.26
N LEU A 328 1.67 -21.69 -14.69
CA LEU A 328 0.39 -21.24 -14.14
C LEU A 328 -0.54 -20.82 -15.27
N ARG A 329 -1.76 -21.34 -15.22
CA ARG A 329 -2.82 -21.17 -16.20
C ARG A 329 -4.02 -20.51 -15.56
N ILE A 330 -4.50 -19.44 -16.19
CA ILE A 330 -5.64 -18.67 -15.74
C ILE A 330 -6.56 -18.43 -16.94
N SER A 331 -7.83 -18.79 -16.79
CA SER A 331 -8.89 -18.46 -17.75
C SER A 331 -10.25 -18.54 -17.05
N ALA A 332 -11.30 -18.08 -17.72
CA ALA A 332 -12.67 -18.07 -17.27
C ALA A 332 -13.61 -18.34 -18.44
N ALA A 333 -14.65 -19.15 -18.23
CA ALA A 333 -15.69 -19.35 -19.24
C ALA A 333 -16.64 -18.14 -19.27
N TYR A 334 -17.05 -17.75 -20.47
CA TYR A 334 -18.04 -16.67 -20.65
C TYR A 334 -19.35 -17.14 -21.31
N ASP A 335 -19.35 -18.38 -21.82
CA ASP A 335 -20.56 -19.14 -22.13
C ASP A 335 -20.28 -20.65 -21.94
N ALA A 336 -21.24 -21.50 -22.31
CA ALA A 336 -21.16 -22.96 -22.13
C ALA A 336 -20.04 -23.65 -22.93
N THR A 337 -19.52 -22.99 -23.96
CA THR A 337 -18.59 -23.57 -24.94
C THR A 337 -17.30 -22.77 -25.11
N ASN A 338 -17.28 -21.51 -24.67
CA ASN A 338 -16.19 -20.59 -24.90
C ASN A 338 -15.63 -20.02 -23.58
N SER A 339 -14.32 -19.80 -23.59
CA SER A 339 -13.56 -19.17 -22.52
C SER A 339 -12.73 -18.01 -23.03
N LEU A 340 -12.36 -17.12 -22.11
CA LEU A 340 -11.31 -16.13 -22.40
C LEU A 340 -10.02 -16.86 -22.81
N PRO A 341 -9.18 -16.25 -23.67
CA PRO A 341 -7.89 -16.84 -24.00
C PRO A 341 -7.09 -17.17 -22.73
N GLU A 342 -6.43 -18.33 -22.70
CA GLU A 342 -5.74 -18.76 -21.48
C GLU A 342 -4.46 -17.96 -21.26
N ILE A 343 -4.32 -17.33 -20.10
CA ILE A 343 -3.07 -16.72 -19.65
C ILE A 343 -2.10 -17.84 -19.26
N GLN A 344 -0.89 -17.80 -19.82
CA GLN A 344 0.21 -18.68 -19.47
C GLN A 344 1.37 -17.89 -18.87
N LEU A 345 1.64 -18.07 -17.58
CA LEU A 345 2.84 -17.54 -16.94
C LEU A 345 3.97 -18.58 -17.02
N ARG A 346 4.99 -18.30 -17.85
CA ARG A 346 6.20 -19.13 -18.03
C ARG A 346 7.28 -18.71 -17.02
N ASN A 347 8.18 -19.63 -16.63
CA ASN A 347 9.24 -19.49 -15.62
C ASN A 347 8.76 -19.44 -14.17
N THR A 348 8.41 -20.60 -13.65
CA THR A 348 7.84 -20.83 -12.33
C THR A 348 8.92 -20.98 -11.26
N THR A 349 9.68 -19.92 -11.00
CA THR A 349 10.53 -19.85 -9.79
C THR A 349 9.72 -19.73 -8.50
N PHE A 350 8.42 -20.06 -8.51
CA PHE A 350 7.53 -20.03 -7.35
C PHE A 350 7.65 -21.29 -6.47
N LEU A 351 8.25 -22.38 -6.97
CA LEU A 351 8.42 -23.60 -6.18
C LEU A 351 9.28 -23.32 -4.95
N GLY A 352 8.79 -23.74 -3.78
CA GLY A 352 9.47 -23.52 -2.51
C GLY A 352 9.46 -22.08 -2.01
N LEU A 353 8.66 -21.18 -2.63
CA LEU A 353 8.52 -19.79 -2.22
C LEU A 353 7.04 -19.45 -2.04
N TRP A 354 6.76 -18.58 -1.06
CA TRP A 354 5.47 -17.92 -0.96
C TRP A 354 5.37 -16.83 -2.03
N LYS A 355 4.25 -16.81 -2.75
CA LYS A 355 3.93 -15.81 -3.76
C LYS A 355 2.55 -15.21 -3.50
N HIS A 356 2.44 -13.90 -3.67
CA HIS A 356 1.15 -13.23 -3.64
C HIS A 356 0.59 -13.14 -5.06
N TYR A 357 -0.63 -13.63 -5.27
CA TYR A 357 -1.33 -13.51 -6.55
C TYR A 357 -2.59 -12.69 -6.39
N ALA A 358 -2.92 -11.90 -7.42
CA ALA A 358 -4.23 -11.30 -7.56
C ALA A 358 -4.77 -11.50 -8.98
N ILE A 359 -6.03 -11.94 -9.08
CA ILE A 359 -6.73 -12.15 -10.33
C ILE A 359 -7.92 -11.20 -10.36
N THR A 360 -7.97 -10.31 -11.35
CA THR A 360 -9.12 -9.44 -11.57
C THR A 360 -9.95 -9.97 -12.72
N PHE A 361 -11.27 -9.91 -12.60
CA PHE A 361 -12.21 -10.11 -13.69
C PHE A 361 -13.03 -8.84 -13.82
N SER A 362 -12.93 -8.19 -14.99
CA SER A 362 -13.47 -6.87 -15.27
C SER A 362 -14.37 -6.91 -16.51
N LYS A 363 -15.68 -6.87 -16.29
CA LYS A 363 -16.67 -6.61 -17.33
C LYS A 363 -16.76 -5.10 -17.56
N LEU A 364 -16.28 -4.68 -18.73
CA LEU A 364 -16.32 -3.31 -19.22
C LEU A 364 -17.53 -3.12 -20.16
N GLY A 365 -17.75 -1.89 -20.63
CA GLY A 365 -18.92 -1.58 -21.47
C GLY A 365 -18.99 -2.37 -22.79
N SER A 366 -17.84 -2.75 -23.36
CA SER A 366 -17.74 -3.46 -24.64
C SER A 366 -16.78 -4.65 -24.62
N SER A 367 -16.23 -5.00 -23.47
CA SER A 367 -15.23 -6.07 -23.36
C SER A 367 -15.27 -6.73 -21.99
N THR A 368 -14.61 -7.86 -21.87
CA THR A 368 -14.36 -8.51 -20.58
C THR A 368 -12.92 -8.90 -20.51
N ASN A 369 -12.25 -8.49 -19.44
CA ASN A 369 -10.83 -8.67 -19.22
C ASN A 369 -10.60 -9.52 -17.97
N ILE A 370 -9.60 -10.39 -18.03
CA ILE A 370 -9.01 -11.05 -16.87
C ILE A 370 -7.54 -10.69 -16.81
N ALA A 371 -7.08 -10.22 -15.65
CA ALA A 371 -5.69 -9.85 -15.44
C ALA A 371 -5.10 -10.59 -14.23
N VAL A 372 -3.79 -10.84 -14.29
CA VAL A 372 -3.03 -11.51 -13.23
C VAL A 372 -1.88 -10.62 -12.78
N TYR A 373 -1.79 -10.47 -11.47
CA TYR A 373 -0.71 -9.82 -10.76
C TYR A 373 0.01 -10.86 -9.92
N GLU A 374 1.33 -10.76 -9.84
CA GLU A 374 2.18 -11.60 -8.98
C GLU A 374 3.11 -10.67 -8.21
N ASP A 375 3.18 -10.88 -6.90
CA ASP A 375 3.89 -10.05 -5.93
C ASP A 375 3.55 -8.57 -6.08
N GLY A 376 2.29 -8.28 -6.41
CA GLY A 376 1.73 -6.93 -6.58
C GLY A 376 2.06 -6.27 -7.92
N ILE A 377 2.79 -6.96 -8.80
CA ILE A 377 3.20 -6.47 -10.11
C ILE A 377 2.28 -7.07 -11.18
N PHE A 378 1.74 -6.23 -12.07
CA PHE A 378 1.00 -6.70 -13.24
C PHE A 378 1.86 -7.62 -14.11
N LYS A 379 1.33 -8.80 -14.47
CA LYS A 379 2.04 -9.75 -15.34
C LYS A 379 1.44 -9.82 -16.73
N MET A 380 0.14 -10.09 -16.81
CA MET A 380 -0.53 -10.33 -18.07
C MET A 380 -2.02 -10.10 -17.91
N SER A 381 -2.68 -9.73 -19.00
CA SER A 381 -4.13 -9.80 -19.10
C SER A 381 -4.53 -10.37 -20.45
N THR A 382 -5.76 -10.87 -20.53
CA THR A 382 -6.42 -11.16 -21.79
C THR A 382 -7.82 -10.57 -21.78
N ASN A 383 -8.41 -10.41 -22.96
CA ASN A 383 -9.76 -9.91 -23.08
C ASN A 383 -10.49 -10.54 -24.26
N ILE A 384 -11.81 -10.43 -24.21
CA ILE A 384 -12.71 -10.61 -25.35
C ILE A 384 -13.34 -9.26 -25.71
N THR A 385 -13.76 -9.10 -26.96
CA THR A 385 -14.34 -7.86 -27.50
C THR A 385 -15.86 -7.78 -27.32
N GLN A 386 -16.39 -8.49 -26.33
CA GLN A 386 -17.79 -8.40 -25.92
C GLN A 386 -17.86 -8.31 -24.39
N ALA A 387 -18.85 -7.58 -23.88
CA ALA A 387 -19.12 -7.53 -22.46
C ALA A 387 -19.86 -8.81 -22.04
N ALA A 388 -19.15 -9.78 -21.49
CA ALA A 388 -19.70 -11.04 -21.07
C ALA A 388 -19.62 -11.22 -19.56
N ASN A 389 -20.58 -12.00 -19.08
CA ASN A 389 -20.61 -12.48 -17.73
C ASN A 389 -19.71 -13.73 -17.61
N LEU A 390 -19.06 -13.94 -16.45
CA LEU A 390 -18.57 -15.25 -16.04
C LEU A 390 -19.71 -16.26 -16.14
N TYR A 391 -19.54 -17.25 -17.02
CA TYR A 391 -20.46 -18.36 -17.12
C TYR A 391 -20.23 -19.31 -15.96
N LYS A 392 -21.29 -19.68 -15.24
CA LYS A 392 -21.22 -20.54 -14.06
C LYS A 392 -21.82 -21.89 -14.41
N PHE A 393 -20.98 -22.94 -14.46
CA PHE A 393 -21.45 -24.30 -14.71
C PHE A 393 -22.14 -24.90 -13.48
N ASN A 394 -21.66 -24.52 -12.29
CA ASN A 394 -22.21 -24.92 -11.01
C ASN A 394 -22.08 -23.77 -9.99
N ASP A 395 -22.40 -24.03 -8.73
CA ASP A 395 -22.40 -23.03 -7.65
C ASP A 395 -21.19 -23.11 -6.71
N LYS A 396 -20.21 -24.00 -6.98
CA LYS A 396 -19.11 -24.29 -6.05
C LYS A 396 -17.91 -23.38 -6.29
N PHE A 397 -17.50 -22.65 -5.25
CA PHE A 397 -16.16 -22.09 -5.12
C PHE A 397 -15.28 -23.14 -4.44
N THR A 398 -14.21 -23.62 -5.09
CA THR A 398 -13.30 -24.63 -4.53
C THR A 398 -11.89 -24.10 -4.38
N ILE A 399 -11.20 -24.56 -3.35
CA ILE A 399 -9.77 -24.35 -3.13
C ILE A 399 -9.09 -25.70 -2.89
N GLY A 400 -7.90 -25.89 -3.47
CA GLY A 400 -7.14 -27.14 -3.44
C GLY A 400 -7.59 -28.19 -4.47
N SER A 401 -8.62 -27.91 -5.26
CA SER A 401 -9.12 -28.73 -6.37
C SER A 401 -10.10 -27.94 -7.25
N GLY A 402 -10.83 -28.64 -8.13
CA GLY A 402 -11.92 -28.11 -8.95
C GLY A 402 -13.02 -29.13 -9.20
N THR A 403 -14.01 -28.75 -10.00
CA THR A 403 -15.21 -29.53 -10.30
C THR A 403 -15.38 -29.78 -11.79
N ASP A 404 -16.15 -30.79 -12.18
CA ASP A 404 -16.75 -30.83 -13.52
C ASP A 404 -17.93 -29.83 -13.64
N ALA A 405 -18.58 -29.80 -14.81
CA ALA A 405 -19.72 -28.92 -15.04
C ALA A 405 -20.93 -29.24 -14.14
N ALA A 406 -21.11 -30.50 -13.75
CA ALA A 406 -22.18 -30.93 -12.85
C ALA A 406 -21.87 -30.63 -11.36
N GLY A 407 -20.65 -30.17 -11.06
CA GLY A 407 -20.21 -29.85 -9.71
C GLY A 407 -19.57 -31.04 -8.98
N ASN A 408 -19.27 -32.16 -9.64
CA ASN A 408 -18.53 -33.26 -9.02
C ASN A 408 -17.06 -32.86 -8.84
N PHE A 409 -16.48 -33.15 -7.68
CA PHE A 409 -15.07 -32.87 -7.42
C PHE A 409 -14.17 -33.80 -8.23
N MET A 410 -13.08 -33.26 -8.79
CA MET A 410 -12.25 -33.96 -9.77
C MET A 410 -10.85 -34.24 -9.23
N ASN A 411 -10.51 -35.51 -9.00
CA ASN A 411 -9.18 -35.90 -8.50
C ASN A 411 -8.03 -35.43 -9.40
N VAL A 412 -8.24 -35.38 -10.72
CA VAL A 412 -7.26 -34.86 -11.68
C VAL A 412 -6.96 -33.36 -11.49
N LYS A 413 -7.76 -32.66 -10.69
CA LYS A 413 -7.59 -31.24 -10.34
C LYS A 413 -7.00 -31.00 -8.96
N ASN A 414 -6.82 -32.05 -8.14
CA ASN A 414 -6.33 -31.90 -6.77
C ASN A 414 -4.92 -31.30 -6.74
N ALA A 415 -4.67 -30.43 -5.77
CA ALA A 415 -3.40 -29.72 -5.66
C ALA A 415 -2.58 -30.12 -4.45
N ASN A 416 -1.27 -29.89 -4.59
CA ASN A 416 -0.30 -29.96 -3.51
C ASN A 416 0.29 -28.57 -3.29
N LEU A 417 -0.27 -27.85 -2.33
CA LEU A 417 0.07 -26.46 -2.06
C LEU A 417 -0.45 -26.05 -0.69
N SER A 418 0.03 -24.92 -0.22
CA SER A 418 -0.57 -24.21 0.91
C SER A 418 -1.08 -22.86 0.43
N ILE A 419 -2.22 -22.42 0.98
CA ILE A 419 -2.81 -21.11 0.72
C ILE A 419 -2.90 -20.35 2.02
N ASP A 420 -2.61 -19.06 1.96
CA ASP A 420 -2.82 -18.16 3.07
C ASP A 420 -3.45 -16.83 2.65
N LYS A 421 -4.06 -16.15 3.62
CA LYS A 421 -4.68 -14.81 3.52
C LYS A 421 -5.45 -14.64 2.21
N PHE A 422 -6.60 -15.33 2.09
CA PHE A 422 -7.37 -15.39 0.85
C PHE A 422 -8.52 -14.37 0.87
N PHE A 423 -8.49 -13.41 -0.05
CA PHE A 423 -9.43 -12.29 -0.16
C PHE A 423 -10.28 -12.43 -1.40
N ILE A 424 -11.56 -12.12 -1.27
CA ILE A 424 -12.53 -12.09 -2.35
C ILE A 424 -13.23 -10.74 -2.33
N TYR A 425 -13.09 -9.99 -3.40
CA TYR A 425 -13.77 -8.71 -3.61
C TYR A 425 -14.81 -8.82 -4.72
N ASN A 426 -15.97 -8.17 -4.59
CA ASN A 426 -16.99 -8.04 -5.64
C ASN A 426 -16.77 -6.80 -6.54
N ARG A 427 -15.52 -6.36 -6.64
CA ARG A 427 -15.08 -5.28 -7.51
C ARG A 427 -13.68 -5.56 -8.03
N VAL A 428 -13.30 -4.85 -9.08
CA VAL A 428 -11.93 -4.81 -9.57
C VAL A 428 -11.12 -3.90 -8.65
N LEU A 429 -10.11 -4.46 -7.99
CA LEU A 429 -9.14 -3.69 -7.24
C LEU A 429 -8.16 -3.01 -8.19
N LYS A 430 -7.75 -1.80 -7.84
CA LYS A 430 -6.65 -1.13 -8.51
C LYS A 430 -5.32 -1.74 -8.06
N GLU A 431 -4.28 -1.61 -8.88
CA GLU A 431 -2.96 -2.19 -8.58
C GLU A 431 -2.38 -1.73 -7.23
N TYR A 432 -2.59 -0.47 -6.85
CA TYR A 432 -2.15 -0.02 -5.52
C TYR A 432 -2.92 -0.68 -4.37
N GLU A 433 -4.20 -1.02 -4.54
CA GLU A 433 -5.00 -1.73 -3.53
C GLU A 433 -4.51 -3.18 -3.39
N ILE A 434 -4.14 -3.80 -4.52
CA ILE A 434 -3.49 -5.12 -4.55
C ILE A 434 -2.16 -5.08 -3.79
N ASN A 435 -1.35 -4.04 -3.98
CA ASN A 435 -0.09 -3.86 -3.24
C ASN A 435 -0.33 -3.58 -1.75
N LEU A 436 -1.36 -2.81 -1.39
CA LEU A 436 -1.74 -2.61 0.01
C LEU A 436 -2.17 -3.91 0.68
N ILE A 437 -2.96 -4.75 0.03
CA ILE A 437 -3.29 -6.08 0.55
C ILE A 437 -2.00 -6.88 0.74
N LYS A 438 -1.16 -6.96 -0.30
CA LYS A 438 0.12 -7.69 -0.22
C LYS A 438 0.99 -7.25 0.96
N ASP A 439 1.23 -5.95 1.09
CA ASP A 439 2.21 -5.44 2.03
C ASP A 439 1.63 -5.16 3.42
N GLN A 440 0.31 -5.04 3.54
CA GLN A 440 -0.37 -4.55 4.73
C GLN A 440 -1.68 -5.26 5.07
N HIS A 441 -1.95 -6.47 4.56
CA HIS A 441 -3.20 -7.20 4.84
C HIS A 441 -3.63 -7.18 6.32
N GLN A 442 -2.67 -7.23 7.26
CA GLN A 442 -2.92 -7.16 8.71
C GLN A 442 -3.52 -5.81 9.14
N ASN A 443 -3.06 -4.69 8.57
CA ASN A 443 -3.56 -3.34 8.85
C ASN A 443 -4.77 -2.98 8.00
N ALA A 444 -4.77 -3.46 6.75
CA ALA A 444 -5.79 -3.20 5.72
C ALA A 444 -7.21 -3.56 6.18
N LEU A 445 -7.32 -4.58 7.02
CA LEU A 445 -8.60 -5.15 7.40
C LEU A 445 -8.94 -5.01 8.89
N ASN A 446 -8.04 -4.49 9.74
CA ASN A 446 -8.21 -4.47 11.20
C ASN A 446 -8.75 -5.80 11.77
N TYR A 447 -8.31 -6.95 11.23
CA TYR A 447 -8.53 -8.26 11.86
C TYR A 447 -7.34 -8.55 12.76
N THR A 448 -7.30 -7.90 13.91
CA THR A 448 -6.57 -8.46 15.05
C THR A 448 -7.56 -9.30 15.84
N SER A 449 -7.27 -10.58 15.95
CA SER A 449 -7.92 -11.53 16.85
C SER A 449 -7.55 -11.18 18.30
N LEU A 450 -8.03 -10.03 18.79
CA LEU A 450 -8.19 -9.67 20.20
C LEU A 450 -8.98 -8.36 20.23
N SER A 451 -10.21 -8.45 20.74
CA SER A 451 -11.17 -7.38 21.05
C SER A 451 -10.64 -5.94 21.13
N SER A 452 -11.05 -5.10 20.19
CA SER A 452 -11.83 -3.88 20.48
C SER A 452 -12.40 -3.35 19.16
N SER A 453 -13.72 -3.25 19.09
CA SER A 453 -14.43 -2.67 17.95
C SER A 453 -14.01 -1.22 17.70
N GLU A 454 -13.98 -0.87 16.41
CA GLU A 454 -14.01 0.49 15.84
C GLU A 454 -12.68 1.22 15.59
N PHE A 455 -12.17 1.06 14.37
CA PHE A 455 -11.64 2.20 13.63
C PHE A 455 -12.35 2.27 12.28
N ASN A 456 -13.50 2.93 12.28
CA ASN A 456 -14.20 3.34 11.06
C ASN A 456 -14.28 4.88 11.11
N PRO A 457 -13.53 5.63 10.29
CA PRO A 457 -13.50 7.09 10.38
C PRO A 457 -14.75 7.66 9.69
N LYS A 458 -15.93 7.46 10.27
CA LYS A 458 -17.07 8.35 10.07
C LYS A 458 -16.93 9.47 11.09
N THR A 459 -16.08 10.44 10.75
CA THR A 459 -15.69 11.54 11.64
C THR A 459 -16.91 12.33 12.13
N LEU A 460 -17.05 12.43 13.45
CA LEU A 460 -17.92 13.41 14.11
C LEU A 460 -17.34 14.80 13.83
N LYS A 461 -18.10 15.70 13.18
CA LYS A 461 -17.71 17.10 13.03
C LYS A 461 -17.88 17.81 14.36
N ILE A 462 -16.78 18.33 14.90
CA ILE A 462 -16.76 19.00 16.20
C ILE A 462 -15.80 20.19 16.18
N THR A 463 -16.23 21.28 16.80
CA THR A 463 -15.40 22.47 17.05
C THR A 463 -15.25 22.68 18.55
N LEU A 464 -14.01 22.89 19.01
CA LEU A 464 -13.68 23.14 20.41
C LEU A 464 -13.14 24.55 20.55
N TYR A 465 -13.73 25.36 21.42
CA TYR A 465 -13.26 26.72 21.61
C TYR A 465 -13.58 27.31 23.00
N PRO A 466 -12.71 28.20 23.51
CA PRO A 466 -11.37 28.48 23.00
C PRO A 466 -10.43 27.30 23.24
N ASN A 467 -9.47 27.08 22.33
CA ASN A 467 -8.33 26.20 22.54
C ASN A 467 -7.08 26.94 22.06
N PRO A 468 -6.18 27.40 22.95
CA PRO A 468 -6.10 27.09 24.38
C PRO A 468 -7.26 27.62 25.25
N VAL A 469 -7.64 26.86 26.29
CA VAL A 469 -8.72 27.20 27.23
C VAL A 469 -8.17 27.71 28.56
N ASN A 470 -8.80 28.74 29.12
CA ASN A 470 -8.49 29.25 30.47
C ASN A 470 -9.48 28.75 31.53
N GLN A 471 -10.79 28.89 31.29
CA GLN A 471 -11.84 28.55 32.26
C GLN A 471 -12.91 27.65 31.66
N PHE A 472 -13.61 28.09 30.62
CA PHE A 472 -14.69 27.32 30.01
C PHE A 472 -14.34 26.85 28.60
N LEU A 473 -14.40 25.54 28.37
CA LEU A 473 -14.27 24.93 27.04
C LEU A 473 -15.66 24.67 26.46
N ASN A 474 -15.97 25.23 25.30
CA ASN A 474 -17.21 24.97 24.58
C ASN A 474 -17.00 23.94 23.49
N ILE A 475 -18.01 23.09 23.31
CA ILE A 475 -18.07 21.99 22.36
C ILE A 475 -19.25 22.25 21.42
N ASP A 476 -18.96 22.52 20.16
CA ASP A 476 -19.96 22.63 19.11
C ASP A 476 -19.97 21.35 18.27
N VAL A 477 -21.10 20.65 18.29
CA VAL A 477 -21.31 19.34 17.67
C VAL A 477 -22.75 19.25 17.16
N GLU A 478 -22.91 18.65 15.97
CA GLU A 478 -24.20 18.55 15.29
C GLU A 478 -25.21 17.70 16.09
N ASN A 479 -24.77 16.58 16.66
CA ASN A 479 -25.61 15.63 17.41
C ASN A 479 -25.59 15.87 18.92
N GLU A 480 -26.53 15.28 19.64
CA GLU A 480 -26.51 15.26 21.11
C GLU A 480 -25.33 14.47 21.66
N ILE A 481 -24.80 14.91 22.79
CA ILE A 481 -23.64 14.31 23.44
C ILE A 481 -24.11 13.20 24.38
N LYS A 482 -23.60 11.98 24.17
CA LYS A 482 -23.77 10.85 25.07
C LYS A 482 -22.77 10.90 26.22
N SER A 483 -21.49 11.16 25.91
CA SER A 483 -20.43 11.28 26.91
C SER A 483 -19.28 12.17 26.46
N ILE A 484 -18.63 12.84 27.40
CA ILE A 484 -17.34 13.51 27.21
C ILE A 484 -16.40 13.04 28.31
N GLU A 485 -15.24 12.51 27.96
CA GLU A 485 -14.24 11.98 28.90
C GLU A 485 -12.92 12.73 28.72
N ILE A 486 -12.32 13.21 29.81
CA ILE A 486 -11.01 13.88 29.80
C ILE A 486 -9.95 12.93 30.35
N TYR A 487 -8.81 12.86 29.67
CA TYR A 487 -7.66 12.04 30.04
C TYR A 487 -6.38 12.88 30.13
N ASN A 488 -5.44 12.45 30.97
CA ASN A 488 -4.07 12.94 30.92
C ASN A 488 -3.27 12.28 29.76
N LEU A 489 -2.05 12.75 29.53
CA LEU A 489 -1.16 12.20 28.48
C LEU A 489 -0.74 10.74 28.74
N GLN A 490 -0.88 10.24 29.96
CA GLN A 490 -0.65 8.84 30.31
C GLN A 490 -1.88 7.94 30.05
N GLY A 491 -2.96 8.49 29.49
CA GLY A 491 -4.19 7.75 29.17
C GLY A 491 -5.08 7.46 30.38
N GLN A 492 -4.82 8.07 31.54
CA GLN A 492 -5.66 7.93 32.73
C GLN A 492 -6.85 8.89 32.63
N LYS A 493 -8.06 8.37 32.83
CA LYS A 493 -9.30 9.16 32.85
C LYS A 493 -9.30 10.04 34.10
N ILE A 494 -9.47 11.34 33.88
CA ILE A 494 -9.55 12.36 34.94
C ILE A 494 -11.01 12.55 35.35
N VAL A 495 -11.90 12.78 34.38
CA VAL A 495 -13.30 13.14 34.64
C VAL A 495 -14.19 12.85 33.43
N GLN A 496 -15.51 12.81 33.66
CA GLN A 496 -16.53 12.65 32.62
C GLN A 496 -17.64 13.69 32.76
N PHE A 497 -18.08 14.24 31.64
CA PHE A 497 -19.18 15.21 31.51
C PHE A 497 -20.20 14.74 30.47
N LYS A 498 -21.32 15.46 30.40
CA LYS A 498 -22.33 15.36 29.33
C LYS A 498 -22.71 16.69 28.70
N ASN A 499 -22.27 17.81 29.29
CA ASN A 499 -22.65 19.14 28.87
C ASN A 499 -21.73 19.66 27.75
N ARG A 500 -22.26 20.47 26.84
CA ARG A 500 -21.52 21.11 25.74
C ARG A 500 -20.54 22.20 26.20
N GLN A 501 -20.54 22.55 27.49
CA GLN A 501 -19.56 23.42 28.11
C GLN A 501 -18.93 22.71 29.30
N ILE A 502 -17.60 22.76 29.38
CA ILE A 502 -16.81 22.14 30.44
C ILE A 502 -16.13 23.24 31.24
N ASP A 503 -16.28 23.20 32.56
CA ASP A 503 -15.50 24.00 33.48
C ASP A 503 -14.13 23.34 33.70
N MET A 504 -13.09 24.05 33.28
CA MET A 504 -11.69 23.66 33.35
C MET A 504 -10.92 24.47 34.39
N THR A 505 -11.59 25.28 35.23
CA THR A 505 -10.94 26.24 36.15
C THR A 505 -9.92 25.57 37.08
N ASP A 506 -10.25 24.38 37.59
CA ASP A 506 -9.40 23.64 38.55
C ASP A 506 -8.36 22.72 37.87
N PHE A 507 -8.29 22.71 36.53
CA PHE A 507 -7.32 21.91 35.81
C PHE A 507 -5.95 22.59 35.82
N LYS A 508 -4.91 21.82 36.09
CA LYS A 508 -3.52 22.31 35.97
C LYS A 508 -3.22 22.67 34.52
N GLU A 509 -2.37 23.67 34.31
CA GLU A 509 -1.80 23.98 33.00
C GLU A 509 -1.18 22.74 32.36
N GLY A 510 -1.48 22.49 31.08
CA GLY A 510 -1.02 21.28 30.40
C GLY A 510 -1.90 20.84 29.23
N ILE A 511 -1.51 19.72 28.62
CA ILE A 511 -2.21 19.11 27.49
C ILE A 511 -3.10 17.97 28.01
N TYR A 512 -4.35 17.95 27.56
CA TYR A 512 -5.32 16.90 27.89
C TYR A 512 -5.90 16.29 26.61
N LEU A 513 -6.37 15.06 26.72
CA LEU A 513 -7.13 14.38 25.66
C LEU A 513 -8.61 14.39 26.01
N LEU A 514 -9.44 14.84 25.07
CA LEU A 514 -10.89 14.93 25.19
C LEU A 514 -11.52 13.91 24.23
N LYS A 515 -12.14 12.87 24.78
CA LYS A 515 -12.90 11.87 24.02
C LYS A 515 -14.38 12.19 24.13
N ILE A 516 -15.07 12.27 23.00
CA ILE A 516 -16.47 12.69 22.91
C ILE A 516 -17.23 11.63 22.13
N GLU A 517 -18.35 11.20 22.69
CA GLU A 517 -19.27 10.22 22.12
C GLU A 517 -20.64 10.88 21.93
N ASP A 518 -21.20 10.82 20.73
CA ASP A 518 -22.56 11.29 20.45
C ASP A 518 -23.61 10.20 20.71
N THR A 519 -24.89 10.56 20.63
CA THR A 519 -26.00 9.61 20.79
C THR A 519 -26.13 8.58 19.65
N ASN A 520 -25.36 8.73 18.57
CA ASN A 520 -25.26 7.76 17.47
C ASN A 520 -24.02 6.86 17.62
N ASP A 521 -23.45 6.80 18.83
CA ASP A 521 -22.25 6.04 19.19
C ASP A 521 -20.98 6.44 18.39
N LYS A 522 -20.97 7.63 17.77
CA LYS A 522 -19.77 8.14 17.09
C LYS A 522 -18.81 8.74 18.10
N ILE A 523 -17.55 8.30 18.06
CA ILE A 523 -16.50 8.76 18.97
C ILE A 523 -15.48 9.63 18.24
N ILE A 524 -15.02 10.70 18.88
CA ILE A 524 -13.87 11.48 18.44
C ILE A 524 -12.97 11.86 19.61
N THR A 525 -11.65 11.88 19.38
CA THR A 525 -10.66 12.34 20.35
C THR A 525 -9.97 13.61 19.85
N LYS A 526 -9.85 14.63 20.71
CA LYS A 526 -9.15 15.89 20.43
C LYS A 526 -8.16 16.22 21.54
N HIS A 527 -7.05 16.86 21.20
CA HIS A 527 -6.20 17.49 22.21
C HIS A 527 -6.78 18.85 22.61
N ILE A 528 -6.61 19.22 23.88
CA ILE A 528 -6.90 20.57 24.38
C ILE A 528 -5.70 21.06 25.20
N ILE A 529 -5.45 22.36 25.14
CA ILE A 529 -4.36 23.01 25.88
C ILE A 529 -5.00 23.88 26.97
N LYS A 530 -4.76 23.56 28.25
CA LYS A 530 -5.12 24.41 29.39
C LYS A 530 -4.00 25.40 29.66
N ARG A 531 -4.34 26.68 29.71
CA ARG A 531 -3.45 27.78 30.12
C ARG A 531 -3.84 28.38 31.45
#